data_AF-A0A166TX61-F1
#
_entry.id   AF-A0A166TX61-F1
#
_cell.length_a   1.000
_cell.length_b   1.000
_cell.length_c   1.000
_cell.angle_alpha   90.00
_cell.angle_beta   90.00
_cell.angle_gamma   90.00
#
_symmetry.space_group_name_H-M   'P 1'
#
loop_
_entity.id
_entity.type
_entity.pdbx_description
1 polymer ?
#
loop_
_entity_poly.entity_id
_entity_poly.type
_entity_poly.pdbx_seq_one_letter_code
_entity_poly.pdbx_strand_id
1 'polypeptide(L)'
;MSATESRHKVSDLVDSFVGLEIEDPLRVTVGDTTIDCHVHDIDRTNDRFTILVKTFAEDYLRIETQWVGGWLDPQVDRLKPIAEERQPIGELQNIEAA
;
A
#
# COMPACT_ATOMS: atom_id res chain seq x y z
N MET A 1 7.95 -19.49 4.39
CA MET A 1 7.31 -18.69 5.46
C MET A 1 6.16 -19.49 6.03
N SER A 2 6.03 -19.53 7.36
CA SER A 2 4.87 -20.18 8.00
C SER A 2 3.66 -19.24 7.99
N ALA A 3 2.45 -19.80 8.05
CA ALA A 3 1.22 -19.01 8.12
C ALA A 3 1.19 -18.03 9.32
N THR A 4 1.92 -18.32 10.39
CA THR A 4 2.03 -17.48 11.59
C THR A 4 2.92 -16.25 11.37
N GLU A 5 4.01 -16.39 10.60
CA GLU A 5 4.89 -15.27 10.24
C GLU A 5 4.19 -14.31 9.26
N SER A 6 3.42 -14.85 8.32
CA SER A 6 2.59 -14.06 7.41
C SER A 6 1.52 -13.25 8.16
N ARG A 7 0.91 -13.81 9.22
CA ARG A 7 -0.07 -13.08 10.05
C ARG A 7 0.53 -11.87 10.79
N HIS A 8 1.73 -12.01 11.35
CA HIS A 8 2.38 -10.93 12.09
C HIS A 8 2.73 -9.76 11.16
N LYS A 9 3.36 -10.05 10.02
CA LYS A 9 3.68 -9.03 9.01
C LYS A 9 2.45 -8.26 8.53
N VAL A 10 1.33 -8.95 8.34
CA VAL A 10 0.06 -8.33 7.95
C VAL A 10 -0.50 -7.43 9.06
N SER A 11 -0.43 -7.85 10.33
CA SER A 11 -0.87 -7.04 11.46
C SER A 11 -0.04 -5.76 11.56
N ASP A 12 1.29 -5.89 11.50
CA ASP A 12 2.22 -4.76 11.58
C ASP A 12 1.96 -3.75 10.43
N LEU A 13 1.65 -4.26 9.24
CA LEU A 13 1.31 -3.46 8.06
C LEU A 13 -0.02 -2.70 8.26
N VAL A 14 -1.06 -3.37 8.78
CA VAL A 14 -2.35 -2.75 9.09
C VAL A 14 -2.22 -1.70 10.18
N ASP A 15 -1.48 -1.99 11.25
CA ASP A 15 -1.23 -1.04 12.33
C ASP A 15 -0.50 0.21 11.80
N SER A 16 0.48 0.01 10.91
CA SER A 16 1.16 1.11 10.21
C SER A 16 0.19 1.96 9.40
N PHE A 17 -0.83 1.36 8.78
CA PHE A 17 -1.82 2.08 7.98
C PHE A 17 -2.86 2.86 8.81
N VAL A 18 -3.26 2.34 9.97
CA VAL A 18 -4.29 2.98 10.82
C VAL A 18 -3.85 4.36 11.30
N GLY A 19 -2.55 4.54 11.56
CA GLY A 19 -1.97 5.79 12.04
C GLY A 19 -1.69 6.85 10.98
N LEU A 20 -1.88 6.57 9.69
CA LEU A 20 -1.53 7.50 8.63
C LEU A 20 -2.56 8.63 8.45
N GLU A 21 -2.03 9.82 8.19
CA GLU A 21 -2.74 11.02 7.80
C GLU A 21 -2.37 11.45 6.37
N ILE A 22 -3.19 12.31 5.77
CA ILE A 22 -2.89 12.87 4.43
C ILE A 22 -1.63 13.74 4.55
N GLU A 23 -0.80 13.73 3.50
CA GLU A 23 0.52 14.37 3.43
C GLU A 23 1.65 13.68 4.22
N ASP A 24 1.35 12.62 4.98
CA ASP A 24 2.39 11.88 5.71
C ASP A 24 3.45 11.34 4.75
N PRO A 25 4.74 11.56 5.05
CA PRO A 25 5.83 11.04 4.25
C PRO A 25 5.97 9.54 4.47
N LEU A 26 6.09 8.81 3.37
CA LEU A 26 6.12 7.35 3.37
C LEU A 26 7.23 6.82 2.49
N ARG A 27 7.81 5.71 2.92
CA ARG A 27 8.67 4.86 2.11
C ARG A 27 8.01 3.51 1.90
N VAL A 28 7.81 3.15 0.65
CA VAL A 28 7.11 1.94 0.23
C VAL A 28 8.08 1.04 -0.54
N THR A 29 8.15 -0.25 -0.19
CA THR A 29 8.97 -1.23 -0.91
C THR A 29 8.08 -2.23 -1.63
N VAL A 30 8.23 -2.30 -2.95
CA VAL A 30 7.50 -3.21 -3.85
C VAL A 30 8.52 -4.06 -4.60
N GLY A 31 8.53 -5.37 -4.33
CA GLY A 31 9.62 -6.25 -4.76
C GLY A 31 10.98 -5.73 -4.26
N ASP A 32 11.91 -5.48 -5.18
CA ASP A 32 13.25 -4.94 -4.89
C ASP A 32 13.34 -3.41 -5.02
N THR A 33 12.20 -2.73 -5.25
CA THR A 33 12.16 -1.28 -5.48
C THR A 33 11.60 -0.55 -4.27
N THR A 34 12.36 0.40 -3.76
CA THR A 34 11.92 1.32 -2.71
C THR A 34 11.56 2.68 -3.32
N ILE A 35 10.41 3.21 -2.91
CA ILE A 35 9.82 4.43 -3.46
C ILE A 35 9.47 5.36 -2.30
N ASP A 36 10.04 6.57 -2.30
CA ASP A 36 9.64 7.63 -1.39
C ASP A 36 8.41 8.38 -1.97
N CYS A 37 7.42 8.62 -1.12
CA CYS A 37 6.12 9.19 -1.50
C CYS A 37 5.46 9.90 -0.30
N HIS A 38 4.29 10.48 -0.52
CA HIS A 38 3.44 10.99 0.54
C HIS A 38 2.01 10.46 0.39
N VAL A 39 1.30 10.32 1.50
CA VAL A 39 -0.12 9.97 1.47
C VAL A 39 -0.90 11.07 0.76
N HIS A 40 -1.67 10.67 -0.25
CA HIS A 40 -2.56 11.56 -0.98
C HIS A 40 -4.02 11.38 -0.58
N ASP A 41 -4.45 10.14 -0.41
CA ASP A 41 -5.82 9.81 -0.03
C ASP A 41 -5.87 8.49 0.73
N ILE A 42 -6.88 8.34 1.58
CA ILE A 42 -7.09 7.16 2.42
C ILE A 42 -8.57 6.77 2.36
N ASP A 43 -8.84 5.59 1.80
CA ASP A 43 -10.16 4.97 1.82
C ASP A 43 -10.12 3.74 2.75
N ARG A 44 -10.87 3.83 3.85
CA ARG A 44 -11.00 2.77 4.85
C ARG A 44 -12.44 2.28 4.88
N THR A 45 -12.68 1.09 4.36
CA THR A 45 -13.96 0.39 4.51
C THR A 45 -13.80 -0.78 5.49
N ASN A 46 -14.91 -1.39 5.90
CA ASN A 46 -14.88 -2.53 6.83
C ASN A 46 -14.18 -3.78 6.26
N ASP A 47 -14.02 -3.84 4.94
CA ASP A 47 -13.57 -4.99 4.15
C ASP A 47 -12.38 -4.68 3.24
N ARG A 48 -11.91 -3.42 3.19
CA ARG A 48 -10.81 -3.02 2.34
C ARG A 48 -10.12 -1.80 2.91
N PHE A 49 -8.79 -1.82 2.82
CA PHE A 49 -8.00 -0.62 3.04
C PHE A 49 -7.35 -0.24 1.72
N THR A 50 -7.50 1.02 1.31
CA THR A 50 -6.85 1.56 0.12
C THR A 50 -6.15 2.85 0.51
N ILE A 51 -4.85 2.93 0.22
CA ILE A 51 -4.08 4.16 0.29
C ILE A 51 -3.71 4.58 -1.11
N LEU A 52 -3.96 5.84 -1.42
CA LEU A 52 -3.33 6.47 -2.56
C LEU A 52 -2.12 7.25 -2.08
N VAL A 53 -0.94 6.95 -2.62
CA VAL A 53 0.28 7.70 -2.38
C VAL A 53 0.70 8.41 -3.65
N LYS A 54 1.24 9.63 -3.50
CA LYS A 54 1.81 10.40 -4.60
C LYS A 54 3.33 10.40 -4.46
N THR A 55 3.99 9.97 -5.53
CA THR A 55 5.46 9.96 -5.60
C THR A 55 6.00 11.35 -5.91
N PHE A 56 7.30 11.56 -5.69
CA PHE A 56 7.97 12.80 -6.08
C PHE A 56 8.08 13.00 -7.61
N ALA A 57 7.82 11.96 -8.40
CA ALA A 57 7.71 12.04 -9.85
C ALA A 57 6.30 12.44 -10.33
N GLU A 58 5.41 12.82 -9.41
CA GLU A 58 3.99 13.09 -9.65
C GLU A 58 3.15 11.90 -10.13
N ASP A 59 3.71 10.69 -10.10
CA ASP A 59 2.96 9.45 -10.29
C ASP A 59 2.14 9.12 -9.02
N TYR A 60 0.99 8.50 -9.21
CA TYR A 60 0.16 7.97 -8.13
C TYR A 60 0.29 6.45 -8.05
N LEU A 61 0.50 5.95 -6.84
CA LEU A 61 0.45 4.52 -6.53
C LEU A 61 -0.74 4.25 -5.62
N ARG A 62 -1.46 3.18 -5.92
CA ARG A 62 -2.54 2.67 -5.11
C ARG A 62 -2.05 1.43 -4.39
N ILE A 63 -2.04 1.50 -3.07
CA ILE A 63 -1.78 0.37 -2.20
C ILE A 63 -3.15 -0.12 -1.73
N GLU A 64 -3.57 -1.27 -2.23
CA GLU A 64 -4.81 -1.92 -1.81
C GLU A 64 -4.46 -3.14 -0.97
N THR A 65 -5.07 -3.24 0.21
CA THR A 65 -5.10 -4.49 0.95
C THR A 65 -6.51 -5.04 0.91
N GLN A 66 -6.68 -6.16 0.21
CA GLN A 66 -7.95 -6.87 0.10
C GLN A 66 -7.90 -8.17 0.89
N TRP A 67 -9.01 -8.52 1.55
CA TRP A 67 -9.16 -9.84 2.16
C TRP A 67 -9.38 -10.90 1.08
N VAL A 68 -8.34 -11.62 0.68
CA VAL A 68 -8.43 -12.79 -0.22
C VAL A 68 -8.34 -14.05 0.62
N GLY A 69 -9.43 -14.84 0.65
CA GLY A 69 -9.47 -16.09 1.41
C GLY A 69 -9.27 -15.93 2.93
N GLY A 70 -9.59 -14.75 3.49
CA GLY A 70 -9.40 -14.44 4.91
C GLY A 70 -8.00 -13.91 5.27
N TRP A 71 -7.22 -13.50 4.28
CA TRP A 71 -5.88 -12.92 4.42
C TRP A 71 -5.80 -11.56 3.71
N LEU A 72 -5.16 -10.57 4.31
CA LEU A 72 -4.84 -9.33 3.59
C LEU A 72 -3.73 -9.63 2.58
N ASP A 73 -4.03 -9.41 1.32
CA ASP A 73 -3.09 -9.46 0.21
C ASP A 73 -2.80 -8.02 -0.26
N PRO A 74 -1.65 -7.43 0.16
CA PRO A 74 -1.33 -6.05 -0.15
C PRO A 74 -0.72 -5.94 -1.55
N GLN A 75 -1.48 -5.36 -2.47
CA GLN A 75 -1.11 -5.15 -3.87
C GLN A 75 -0.81 -3.67 -4.13
N VAL A 76 0.19 -3.40 -4.96
CA VAL A 76 0.54 -2.05 -5.38
C VAL A 76 0.34 -1.89 -6.88
N ASP A 77 -0.56 -0.97 -7.23
CA ASP A 77 -0.86 -0.59 -8.62
C ASP A 77 -0.33 0.82 -8.90
N ARG A 78 0.21 1.05 -10.10
CA ARG A 78 0.37 2.42 -10.62
C ARG A 78 -0.95 2.88 -11.22
N LEU A 79 -1.36 4.10 -10.90
CA LEU A 79 -2.45 4.77 -11.61
C LEU A 79 -1.88 5.67 -12.70
N LYS A 80 -2.29 5.44 -13.95
CA LYS A 80 -1.90 6.32 -15.06
C LYS A 80 -2.79 7.57 -15.09
N PRO A 81 -2.25 8.74 -15.46
CA PRO A 81 -2.98 10.01 -15.43
C PRO A 81 -4.15 10.12 -16.43
N ILE A 82 -4.27 9.20 -17.39
CA ILE A 82 -5.21 9.33 -18.53
C ILE A 82 -6.28 8.23 -18.55
N ALA A 83 -6.17 7.19 -17.72
CA ALA A 83 -7.14 6.11 -17.70
C ALA A 83 -7.20 5.46 -16.32
N GLU A 84 -8.40 5.00 -15.93
CA GLU A 84 -8.67 4.11 -14.79
C GLU A 84 -7.95 2.74 -14.91
N GLU A 85 -6.98 2.62 -15.81
CA GLU A 85 -6.17 1.44 -16.06
C GLU A 85 -5.13 1.30 -14.95
N ARG A 86 -5.37 0.32 -14.08
CA ARG A 86 -4.43 -0.11 -13.03
C ARG A 86 -3.30 -0.88 -13.69
N GLN A 87 -2.06 -0.50 -13.39
CA GLN A 87 -0.89 -1.28 -13.79
C GLN A 87 -0.29 -1.94 -12.54
N PRO A 88 -0.45 -3.26 -12.37
CA PRO A 88 0.11 -3.95 -11.21
C PRO A 88 1.64 -3.81 -11.23
N ILE A 89 2.19 -3.30 -10.13
CA ILE A 89 3.64 -3.19 -9.92
C ILE A 89 4.13 -4.45 -9.20
N GLY A 90 3.36 -4.94 -8.24
CA GLY A 90 3.65 -6.17 -7.51
C GLY A 90 3.15 -6.15 -6.07
N GLU A 91 3.63 -7.11 -5.30
CA GLU A 91 3.30 -7.26 -3.88
C GLU A 91 4.06 -6.24 -3.03
N LEU A 92 3.35 -5.62 -2.09
CA LEU A 92 3.95 -4.77 -1.08
C LEU A 92 4.79 -5.61 -0.12
N GLN A 93 6.08 -5.27 0.01
CA GLN A 93 7.00 -5.94 0.92
C GLN A 93 7.18 -5.18 2.23
N ASN A 94 7.15 -3.85 2.19
CA ASN A 94 7.28 -3.00 3.37
C ASN A 94 6.63 -1.63 3.18
N ILE A 95 6.16 -1.03 4.27
CA ILE A 95 5.78 0.37 4.35
C ILE A 95 6.25 0.95 5.69
N GLU A 96 6.87 2.12 5.65
CA GLU A 96 7.32 2.82 6.86
C GLU A 96 7.16 4.34 6.70
N ALA A 97 7.01 5.03 7.82
CA ALA A 97 7.10 6.49 7.85
C ALA A 97 8.54 6.92 7.51
N ALA A 98 8.67 7.96 6.68
CA ALA A 98 9.96 8.47 6.21
C ALA A 98 10.49 9.65 7.05
#